data_AF-A0A9W9RK12-F1
#
_entry.id   AF-A0A9W9RK12-F1
#
_cell.length_a   1.000
_cell.length_b   1.000
_cell.length_c   1.000
_cell.angle_alpha   90.00
_cell.angle_beta   90.00
_cell.angle_gamma   90.00
#
_symmetry.space_group_name_H-M   'P 1'
#
loop_
_entity.id
_entity.type
_entity.pdbx_description
1 polymer ?
#
loop_
_entity_poly.entity_id
_entity_poly.type
_entity_poly.pdbx_seq_one_letter_code
_entity_poly.pdbx_strand_id
1 'polypeptide(L)'
;MDTLRGDRRLDDINSLRNGITLRDSVHSQFGKFSIALKPTAIENEYEVKTYKRYPTDDIASLHQHIRFMPNTEYEIPSRAILDTHWRMCEILNASAMGETIEQHIRDWEELRGSGYAVVREDLE
;
A
#
# COMPACT_ATOMS: atom_id res chain seq x y z
N MET A 1 -28.68 -8.65 20.06
CA MET A 1 -28.80 -8.33 18.62
C MET A 1 -27.43 -8.50 18.00
N ASP A 2 -27.20 -9.68 17.44
CA ASP A 2 -26.09 -9.94 16.53
C ASP A 2 -26.32 -9.20 15.21
N THR A 3 -25.27 -8.59 14.66
CA THR A 3 -24.82 -8.70 13.25
C THR A 3 -23.99 -7.48 12.87
N LEU A 4 -22.67 -7.56 13.00
CA LEU A 4 -21.72 -6.94 12.07
C LEU A 4 -20.48 -7.84 11.94
N ARG A 5 -20.72 -9.10 11.55
CA ARG A 5 -19.70 -9.93 10.91
C ARG A 5 -19.50 -9.31 9.53
N GLY A 6 -18.38 -8.64 9.33
CA GLY A 6 -18.02 -8.00 8.07
C GLY A 6 -17.91 -9.03 6.96
N ASP A 7 -19.02 -9.27 6.27
CA ASP A 7 -19.08 -9.98 5.00
C ASP A 7 -18.54 -9.03 3.91
N ARG A 8 -17.23 -8.77 3.95
CA ARG A 8 -16.53 -8.31 2.74
C ARG A 8 -16.42 -9.56 1.88
N ARG A 9 -17.32 -9.65 0.92
CA ARG A 9 -17.33 -10.74 -0.07
C ARG A 9 -15.93 -10.82 -0.67
N LEU A 10 -15.29 -11.99 -0.65
CA LEU A 10 -13.92 -12.18 -1.16
C LEU A 10 -13.74 -11.65 -2.59
N ASP A 11 -14.83 -11.64 -3.36
CA ASP A 11 -14.93 -11.10 -4.71
C ASP A 11 -14.59 -9.59 -4.81
N ASP A 12 -14.71 -8.83 -3.71
CA ASP A 12 -14.48 -7.38 -3.70
C ASP A 12 -13.00 -6.99 -3.50
N ILE A 13 -12.12 -7.95 -3.21
CA ILE A 13 -10.68 -7.69 -2.99
C ILE A 13 -10.05 -7.06 -4.23
N ASN A 14 -10.43 -7.54 -5.42
CA ASN A 14 -9.91 -7.07 -6.70
C ASN A 14 -10.77 -5.95 -7.33
N SER A 15 -11.65 -5.32 -6.56
CA SER A 15 -12.43 -4.17 -7.03
C SER A 15 -11.53 -2.96 -7.27
N LEU A 16 -11.79 -2.20 -8.34
CA LEU A 16 -11.09 -0.94 -8.63
C LEU A 16 -11.22 0.08 -7.50
N ARG A 17 -12.25 -0.05 -6.64
CA ARG A 17 -12.41 0.72 -5.39
C ARG A 17 -11.25 0.56 -4.41
N ASN A 18 -10.46 -0.50 -4.56
CA ASN A 18 -9.29 -0.80 -3.74
C ASN A 18 -7.98 -0.43 -4.45
N GLY A 19 -8.05 -0.04 -5.72
CA GLY A 19 -6.89 0.28 -6.55
C GLY A 19 -6.60 1.77 -6.58
N ILE A 20 -5.32 2.12 -6.55
CA ILE A 20 -4.82 3.45 -6.89
C ILE A 20 -3.66 3.31 -7.87
N THR A 21 -3.65 4.15 -8.90
CA THR A 21 -2.51 4.26 -9.79
C THR A 21 -1.52 5.27 -9.21
N LEU A 22 -0.27 4.85 -9.07
CA LEU A 22 0.81 5.66 -8.52
C LEU A 22 1.99 5.63 -9.49
N ARG A 23 2.80 6.70 -9.49
CA ARG A 23 4.13 6.67 -10.11
C ARG A 23 4.94 5.56 -9.45
N ASP A 24 5.75 4.85 -10.23
CA ASP A 24 6.51 3.67 -9.78
C ASP A 24 7.28 3.89 -8.46
N SER A 25 7.97 5.03 -8.33
CA SER A 25 8.69 5.40 -7.10
C SER A 25 7.75 5.47 -5.88
N VAL A 26 6.61 6.15 -6.02
CA VAL A 26 5.61 6.31 -4.97
C VAL A 26 4.90 4.99 -4.67
N HIS A 27 4.60 4.20 -5.70
CA HIS A 27 3.98 2.89 -5.56
C HIS A 27 4.84 1.95 -4.70
N SER A 28 6.15 1.87 -4.99
CA SER A 28 7.10 1.08 -4.20
C SER A 28 7.10 1.52 -2.72
N GLN A 29 7.15 2.82 -2.46
CA GLN A 29 7.14 3.37 -1.10
C GLN A 29 5.79 3.14 -0.38
N PHE A 30 4.68 3.17 -1.11
CA PHE A 30 3.34 2.92 -0.57
C PHE A 30 3.21 1.48 -0.07
N GLY A 31 3.77 0.52 -0.82
CA GLY A 31 3.86 -0.89 -0.40
C GLY A 31 4.79 -1.13 0.80
N LYS A 32 5.84 -0.31 0.94
CA LYS A 32 6.80 -0.37 2.07
C LYS A 32 6.35 0.36 3.32
N PHE A 33 5.13 0.90 3.33
CA PHE A 33 4.58 1.68 4.43
C PHE A 33 5.46 2.90 4.80
N SER A 34 6.18 3.48 3.83
CA SER A 34 7.02 4.67 4.03
C SER A 34 6.34 5.98 3.57
N ILE A 35 5.16 5.88 2.95
CA ILE A 35 4.24 6.97 2.64
C ILE A 35 2.81 6.51 2.91
N ALA A 36 1.92 7.43 3.26
CA ALA A 36 0.51 7.17 3.48
C ALA A 36 -0.36 8.36 3.05
N LEU A 37 -1.65 8.07 2.81
CA LEU A 37 -2.68 9.06 2.56
C LEU A 37 -3.55 9.19 3.81
N LYS A 38 -3.25 10.18 4.65
CA LYS A 38 -3.98 10.43 5.90
C LYS A 38 -5.28 11.16 5.59
N PRO A 39 -6.46 10.62 5.96
CA PRO A 39 -7.72 11.28 5.70
C PRO A 39 -7.82 12.64 6.42
N THR A 40 -8.30 13.68 5.73
CA THR A 40 -8.56 15.01 6.34
C THR A 40 -10.04 15.15 6.71
N ALA A 41 -10.44 16.28 7.29
CA ALA A 41 -11.86 16.57 7.54
C ALA A 41 -12.67 16.76 6.24
N ILE A 42 -11.98 17.00 5.11
CA ILE A 42 -12.60 17.20 3.82
C ILE A 42 -12.77 15.83 3.12
N GLU A 43 -13.95 15.63 2.51
CA GLU A 43 -14.24 14.40 1.79
C GLU A 43 -13.30 14.23 0.60
N ASN A 44 -12.79 13.00 0.42
CA ASN A 44 -11.86 12.62 -0.64
C ASN A 44 -10.54 13.37 -0.67
N GLU A 45 -10.22 14.12 0.37
CA GLU A 45 -8.95 14.81 0.55
C GLU A 45 -8.07 14.10 1.59
N TYR A 46 -6.78 14.06 1.28
CA TYR A 46 -5.78 13.36 2.06
C TYR A 46 -4.51 14.19 2.18
N GLU A 47 -3.96 14.22 3.39
CA GLU A 47 -2.61 14.70 3.66
C GLU A 47 -1.62 13.59 3.28
N VAL A 48 -0.61 13.93 2.48
CA VAL A 48 0.46 13.01 2.12
C VAL A 48 1.46 12.98 3.27
N LYS A 49 1.46 11.87 4.01
CA LYS A 49 2.38 11.67 5.14
C LYS A 49 3.52 10.77 4.72
N THR A 50 4.74 11.26 4.81
CA THR A 50 5.97 10.47 4.64
C THR A 50 6.54 10.09 6.00
N TYR A 51 7.32 9.00 6.02
CA TYR A 51 7.99 8.51 7.22
C TYR A 51 9.51 8.50 6.99
N LYS A 52 10.28 8.23 8.05
CA LYS A 52 11.75 8.31 8.06
C LYS A 52 12.44 7.57 6.90
N ARG A 53 11.84 6.49 6.39
CA ARG A 53 12.38 5.68 5.29
C ARG A 53 12.03 6.20 3.89
N TYR A 54 11.21 7.23 3.76
CA TYR A 54 10.88 7.79 2.45
C TYR A 54 12.10 8.49 1.84
N PRO A 55 12.44 8.25 0.55
CA PRO A 55 13.58 8.86 -0.09
C PRO A 55 13.49 10.39 -0.13
N THR A 56 14.46 11.09 0.48
CA THR A 56 14.46 12.56 0.62
C THR A 56 14.39 13.27 -0.73
N ASP A 57 15.07 12.75 -1.75
CA ASP A 57 15.14 13.35 -3.09
C ASP A 57 13.78 13.37 -3.80
N ASP A 58 12.88 12.44 -3.46
CA ASP A 58 11.54 12.34 -4.06
C ASP A 58 10.52 13.23 -3.32
N ILE A 59 10.81 13.64 -2.06
CA ILE A 59 9.91 14.49 -1.24
C ILE A 59 9.60 15.81 -1.92
N ALA A 60 10.59 16.43 -2.57
CA ALA A 60 10.42 17.72 -3.23
C ALA A 60 9.38 17.69 -4.35
N SER A 61 9.09 16.51 -4.92
CA SER A 61 8.10 16.32 -5.97
C SER A 61 6.70 15.97 -5.46
N LEU A 62 6.56 15.74 -4.15
CA LEU A 62 5.28 15.36 -3.56
C LEU A 62 4.41 16.58 -3.27
N HIS A 63 3.12 16.44 -3.58
CA HIS A 63 2.10 17.35 -3.10
C HIS A 63 1.83 17.04 -1.63
N GLN A 64 1.72 18.06 -0.78
CA GLN A 64 1.39 17.86 0.64
C GLN A 64 -0.04 17.37 0.84
N HIS A 65 -0.95 17.75 -0.07
CA HIS A 65 -2.35 17.36 -0.04
C HIS A 65 -2.77 16.90 -1.42
N ILE A 66 -3.58 15.85 -1.46
CA ILE A 66 -4.20 15.36 -2.69
C ILE A 66 -5.71 15.22 -2.48
N ARG A 67 -6.47 15.40 -3.55
CA ARG A 67 -7.91 15.16 -3.56
C ARG A 67 -8.26 14.24 -4.72
N PHE A 68 -8.95 13.14 -4.42
CA PHE A 68 -9.54 12.31 -5.47
C PHE A 68 -10.80 12.98 -5.98
N MET A 69 -10.84 13.21 -7.28
CA MET A 69 -12.03 13.72 -7.96
C MET A 69 -12.82 12.53 -8.51
N PRO A 70 -14.13 12.47 -8.31
CA PRO A 70 -14.95 11.43 -8.91
C PRO A 70 -14.85 11.52 -10.44
N ASN A 71 -14.60 10.38 -11.08
CA ASN A 71 -14.67 10.21 -12.51
C ASN A 71 -15.90 9.36 -12.84
N THR A 72 -16.56 9.62 -13.98
CA THR A 72 -17.66 8.80 -14.49
C THR A 72 -17.22 7.38 -14.85
N GLU A 73 -15.93 7.18 -15.12
CA GLU A 73 -15.38 5.90 -15.59
C GLU A 73 -14.82 5.02 -14.46
N TYR A 74 -14.36 5.63 -13.36
CA TYR A 74 -13.70 4.90 -12.27
C TYR A 74 -14.17 5.40 -10.91
N GLU A 75 -14.51 4.44 -10.05
CA GLU A 75 -14.86 4.73 -8.66
C GLU A 75 -13.62 5.20 -7.89
N ILE A 76 -13.82 6.16 -7.00
CA ILE A 76 -12.75 6.65 -6.14
C ILE A 76 -12.33 5.61 -5.10
N PRO A 77 -11.06 5.64 -4.66
CA PRO A 77 -10.57 4.70 -3.65
C PRO A 77 -11.35 4.78 -2.35
N SER A 78 -11.60 3.63 -1.73
CA SER A 78 -12.31 3.57 -0.45
C SER A 78 -11.51 4.29 0.65
N ARG A 79 -12.11 5.34 1.22
CA ARG A 79 -11.55 6.09 2.36
C ARG A 79 -11.20 5.20 3.55
N ALA A 80 -12.00 4.18 3.83
CA ALA A 80 -11.75 3.24 4.93
C ALA A 80 -10.50 2.39 4.69
N ILE A 81 -10.20 2.04 3.44
CA ILE A 81 -8.98 1.29 3.08
C ILE A 81 -7.76 2.19 3.24
N LEU A 82 -7.83 3.44 2.75
CA LEU A 82 -6.75 4.41 2.92
C LEU A 82 -6.49 4.74 4.40
N ASP A 83 -7.54 4.89 5.22
CA ASP A 83 -7.40 5.06 6.68
C ASP A 83 -6.71 3.85 7.32
N THR A 84 -7.10 2.64 6.92
CA THR A 84 -6.49 1.40 7.42
C THR A 84 -5.00 1.35 7.06
N HIS A 85 -4.65 1.65 5.80
CA HIS A 85 -3.26 1.72 5.36
C HIS A 85 -2.45 2.75 6.14
N TRP A 86 -2.99 3.96 6.32
CA TRP A 86 -2.34 5.00 7.10
C TRP A 86 -2.08 4.56 8.55
N ARG A 87 -3.06 3.95 9.23
CA ARG A 87 -2.87 3.43 10.59
C ARG A 87 -1.82 2.33 10.66
N MET A 88 -1.75 1.45 9.65
CA MET A 88 -0.67 0.46 9.55
C MET A 88 0.69 1.15 9.43
N CYS A 89 0.80 2.19 8.60
CA CYS A 89 2.04 2.97 8.51
C CYS A 89 2.40 3.60 9.86
N GLU A 90 1.46 4.20 10.59
CA GLU A 90 1.74 4.75 11.93
C GLU A 90 2.30 3.69 12.88
N ILE A 91 1.64 2.53 12.96
CA ILE A 91 2.03 1.43 13.85
C ILE A 91 3.43 0.93 13.48
N LEU A 92 3.67 0.61 12.20
CA LEU A 92 4.91 0.00 11.73
C LEU A 92 6.13 0.94 11.82
N ASN A 93 5.90 2.24 11.66
CA ASN A 93 6.97 3.24 11.79
C ASN A 93 7.21 3.61 13.26
N ALA A 94 6.19 3.60 14.12
CA ALA A 94 6.36 3.82 15.55
C ALA A 94 7.03 2.62 16.25
N SER A 95 6.73 1.39 15.83
CA SER A 95 7.29 0.16 16.43
C SER A 95 8.66 -0.24 15.88
N ALA A 96 9.20 0.48 14.90
CA ALA A 96 10.36 0.09 14.09
C ALA A 96 10.23 -1.27 13.35
N MET A 97 9.06 -1.93 13.40
CA MET A 97 8.84 -3.22 12.75
C MET A 97 8.83 -3.15 11.22
N GLY A 98 8.73 -1.96 10.64
CA GLY A 98 8.76 -1.83 9.19
C GLY A 98 10.04 -2.38 8.54
N GLU A 99 11.18 -2.37 9.23
CA GLU A 99 12.42 -2.98 8.73
C GLU A 99 12.34 -4.51 8.71
N THR A 100 11.78 -5.10 9.76
CA THR A 100 11.56 -6.55 9.88
C THR A 100 10.61 -7.04 8.79
N ILE A 101 9.52 -6.31 8.53
CA ILE A 101 8.57 -6.67 7.47
C ILE A 101 9.21 -6.56 6.09
N GLU A 102 9.97 -5.49 5.82
CA GLU A 102 10.65 -5.34 4.54
C GLU A 102 11.69 -6.45 4.32
N GLN A 103 12.42 -6.86 5.37
CA GLN A 103 13.33 -7.99 5.30
C GLN A 103 12.59 -9.28 4.94
N HIS A 104 11.50 -9.59 5.64
CA HIS A 104 10.70 -10.77 5.32
C HIS A 104 10.10 -10.74 3.91
N ILE A 105 9.68 -9.57 3.41
CA ILE A 105 9.20 -9.43 2.02
C ILE A 105 10.34 -9.73 1.04
N ARG A 106 11.54 -9.17 1.27
CA ARG A 106 12.72 -9.46 0.43
C ARG A 106 13.09 -10.94 0.45
N ASP A 107 13.14 -11.55 1.63
CA ASP A 107 13.43 -12.98 1.79
C ASP A 107 12.41 -13.83 1.01
N TRP A 108 11.12 -13.46 1.07
CA TRP A 108 10.06 -14.12 0.32
C TRP A 108 10.19 -13.95 -1.19
N GLU A 109 10.58 -12.78 -1.67
CA GLU A 109 10.81 -12.50 -3.09
C GLU A 109 12.03 -13.28 -3.62
N GLU A 110 13.11 -13.37 -2.83
CA GLU A 110 14.30 -14.16 -3.15
C GLU A 110 13.97 -15.66 -3.24
N LEU A 111 13.21 -16.19 -2.25
CA LEU A 111 12.72 -17.57 -2.28
C LEU A 111 11.88 -17.83 -3.53
N ARG A 112 11.00 -16.89 -3.90
CA ARG A 112 10.16 -17.02 -5.11
C ARG A 112 10.99 -16.92 -6.41
N GLY A 113 12.04 -16.11 -6.43
CA GLY A 113 12.97 -15.99 -7.56
C GLY A 113 13.85 -17.22 -7.75
N SER A 114 14.24 -17.89 -6.65
CA SER A 114 15.05 -19.12 -6.69
C SER A 114 14.30 -20.34 -7.23
N GLY A 115 12.96 -20.35 -7.15
CA GLY A 115 12.11 -21.43 -7.65
C GLY A 115 12.13 -21.63 -9.17
N TYR A 116 12.64 -20.66 -9.94
CA TYR A 116 12.78 -20.78 -11.40
C TYR A 116 14.16 -21.31 -11.86
N ALA A 117 15.12 -21.48 -10.94
CA ALA A 117 16.52 -21.80 -11.30
C ALA A 117 16.90 -23.28 -11.13
N VAL A 118 16.04 -24.14 -10.56
CA VAL A 118 16.40 -25.55 -10.29
C VAL A 118 15.26 -26.51 -10.67
N VAL A 119 15.05 -26.67 -11.98
CA VAL A 119 14.70 -27.97 -12.56
C VAL A 119 15.51 -28.09 -13.86
N ARG A 120 16.79 -28.44 -13.75
CA ARG A 120 17.48 -29.09 -14.86
C ARG A 120 17.24 -30.58 -14.66
N GLU A 121 16.41 -31.16 -15.53
CA GLU A 121 16.34 -32.61 -15.65
C GLU A 121 17.71 -33.10 -16.10
N ASP A 122 18.40 -33.81 -15.21
CA ASP A 122 19.49 -34.69 -15.58
C ASP A 122 18.85 -35.87 -16.34
N LEU A 123 18.75 -35.74 -17.66
CA LEU A 123 18.47 -36.84 -18.57
C LEU A 123 19.81 -37.53 -18.88
N GLU A 124 20.05 -38.67 -18.23
CA GLU A 124 20.96 -39.72 -18.72
C GLU A 124 20.34 -40.48 -19.90
#